data_AF-A0A967GUD6-F1
#
_entry.id   AF-A0A967GUD6-F1
#
_cell.length_a   1.000
_cell.length_b   1.000
_cell.length_c   1.000
_cell.angle_alpha   90.00
_cell.angle_beta   90.00
_cell.angle_gamma   90.00
#
_symmetry.space_group_name_H-M   'P 1'
#
loop_
_entity.id
_entity.type
_entity.pdbx_description
1 polymer ?
#
loop_
_entity_poly.entity_id
_entity_poly.type
_entity_poly.pdbx_seq_one_letter_code
_entity_poly.pdbx_strand_id
1 'polypeptide(L)' 'VATQVADYRTPWNSGRFGGGTGSGFLIGPNQFLTNAHVVSNARRILITRRDSARKHPARVVHIAH' A
#
# COMPACT_ATOMS: atom_id res chain seq x y z
N VAL A 1 -3.66 1.97 -3.40
CA VAL A 1 -2.41 1.17 -3.35
C VAL A 1 -2.30 0.37 -4.64
N ALA A 2 -1.18 0.43 -5.34
CA ALA A 2 -0.92 -0.48 -6.47
C ALA A 2 -0.12 -1.68 -5.93
N THR A 3 -0.56 -2.89 -6.22
CA THR A 3 0.04 -4.13 -5.72
C THR A 3 0.51 -5.02 -6.87
N GLN A 4 1.44 -5.92 -6.60
CA GLN A 4 1.81 -6.97 -7.53
C GLN A 4 2.09 -8.26 -6.78
N VAL A 5 1.30 -9.29 -7.07
CA VAL A 5 1.45 -10.60 -6.42
C VAL A 5 2.29 -11.49 -7.32
N ALA A 6 3.37 -12.06 -6.77
CA ALA A 6 4.23 -12.99 -7.49
C ALA A 6 3.47 -14.24 -7.95
N ASP A 7 3.80 -14.76 -9.11
CA ASP A 7 3.25 -16.02 -9.59
C ASP A 7 4.07 -17.19 -9.04
N TYR A 8 3.49 -17.90 -8.07
CA TYR A 8 4.15 -19.05 -7.44
C TYR A 8 4.28 -20.28 -8.36
N ARG A 9 3.55 -20.34 -9.48
CA ARG A 9 3.66 -21.41 -10.48
C ARG A 9 4.74 -21.12 -11.52
N THR A 10 4.92 -19.84 -11.86
CA THR A 10 5.97 -19.39 -12.80
C THR A 10 6.78 -18.26 -12.17
N PRO A 11 7.78 -18.57 -11.32
CA PRO A 11 8.43 -17.58 -10.44
C PRO A 11 9.26 -16.52 -11.18
N TRP A 12 9.62 -16.76 -12.44
CA TRP A 12 10.25 -15.75 -13.32
C TRP A 12 9.24 -14.74 -13.88
N ASN A 13 7.94 -15.03 -13.80
CA ASN A 13 6.89 -14.10 -14.18
C ASN A 13 6.70 -13.08 -13.06
N SER A 14 6.74 -11.80 -13.41
CA SER A 14 6.57 -10.71 -12.44
C SER A 14 5.20 -10.72 -11.74
N GLY A 15 4.24 -11.51 -12.23
CA GLY A 15 2.94 -11.68 -11.60
C GLY A 15 1.97 -10.54 -11.91
N ARG A 16 0.72 -10.69 -11.47
CA ARG A 16 -0.39 -9.81 -11.87
C ARG A 16 -0.33 -8.48 -11.12
N PHE A 17 -0.46 -7.39 -11.88
CA PHE A 17 -0.69 -6.06 -11.32
C PHE A 17 -2.13 -5.93 -10.83
N GLY A 18 -2.28 -5.40 -9.63
CA GLY A 18 -3.56 -5.12 -9.01
C GLY A 18 -3.58 -3.75 -8.34
N GLY A 19 -4.74 -3.40 -7.80
CA GLY A 19 -4.92 -2.21 -7.00
C GLY A 19 -5.91 -2.47 -5.87
N GLY A 20 -5.68 -1.81 -4.73
CA GLY A 20 -6.56 -1.86 -3.56
C GLY A 20 -6.70 -0.49 -2.91
N THR A 21 -7.82 -0.29 -2.23
CA THR A 21 -8.09 0.89 -1.41
C THR A 21 -8.28 0.42 0.02
N GLY A 22 -7.76 1.18 0.98
CA GLY A 22 -7.97 0.94 2.40
C GLY A 22 -7.97 2.25 3.16
N SER A 23 -8.27 2.16 4.44
CA SER A 23 -8.29 3.31 5.35
C SER A 23 -7.10 3.25 6.30
N GLY A 24 -6.70 4.41 6.79
CA GLY A 24 -5.69 4.56 7.82
C GLY A 24 -5.85 5.88 8.53
N PHE A 25 -5.17 6.04 9.65
CA PHE A 25 -5.25 7.24 10.48
C PHE A 25 -3.86 7.69 10.92
N LEU A 26 -3.74 8.98 11.22
CA LEU A 26 -2.51 9.59 11.68
C LEU A 26 -2.25 9.16 13.12
N ILE A 27 -1.05 8.65 13.40
CA ILE A 27 -0.61 8.23 14.75
C ILE A 27 0.53 9.07 15.30
N GLY A 28 1.10 9.95 14.48
CA GLY A 28 2.20 10.82 14.85
C GLY A 28 2.59 11.73 13.68
N PRO A 29 3.60 12.60 13.86
CA PRO A 29 4.08 13.48 12.81
C PRO A 29 4.47 12.69 11.55
N ASN A 30 3.71 12.87 10.46
CA ASN A 30 3.90 12.17 9.19
C ASN A 30 3.91 10.62 9.30
N GLN A 31 3.21 10.07 10.28
CA GLN A 31 3.10 8.63 10.49
C GLN A 31 1.64 8.19 10.46
N PHE A 32 1.35 7.19 9.63
CA PHE A 32 0.01 6.67 9.42
C PHE A 32 -0.02 5.18 9.73
N LEU A 33 -1.06 4.74 10.44
CA LEU A 33 -1.33 3.33 10.69
C LEU A 33 -2.46 2.84 9.78
N THR A 34 -2.27 1.66 9.20
CA THR A 34 -3.26 0.94 8.38
C THR A 34 -3.02 -0.56 8.54
N ASN A 35 -3.94 -1.38 8.04
CA ASN A 35 -3.81 -2.82 8.09
C ASN A 35 -2.67 -3.31 7.18
N ALA A 36 -1.91 -4.30 7.64
CA ALA A 36 -0.82 -4.89 6.86
C ALA A 36 -1.30 -5.43 5.50
N HIS A 37 -2.45 -6.10 5.47
CA HIS A 37 -3.02 -6.65 4.24
C HIS A 37 -3.38 -5.57 3.18
N VAL A 38 -3.59 -4.31 3.59
CA VAL A 38 -3.88 -3.20 2.67
C VAL A 38 -2.62 -2.80 1.88
N VAL A 39 -1.46 -2.93 2.50
CA VAL A 39 -0.17 -2.51 1.95
C VAL A 39 0.73 -3.69 1.55
N SER A 40 0.26 -4.93 1.72
CA SER A 40 0.94 -6.13 1.24
C SER A 40 1.23 -6.06 -0.25
N ASN A 41 2.46 -6.40 -0.62
CA ASN A 41 2.92 -6.39 -2.01
C ASN A 41 2.74 -5.03 -2.72
N ALA A 42 2.69 -3.94 -1.95
CA ALA A 42 2.50 -2.61 -2.50
C ALA A 42 3.73 -2.16 -3.29
N ARG A 43 3.52 -1.88 -4.58
CA ARG A 43 4.51 -1.29 -5.47
C ARG A 43 4.43 0.24 -5.47
N ARG A 44 3.27 0.80 -5.10
CA ARG A 44 3.07 2.25 -4.87
C ARG A 44 1.95 2.51 -3.87
N ILE A 45 2.21 3.38 -2.90
CA ILE A 45 1.23 3.83 -1.90
C ILE A 45 0.97 5.32 -2.07
N LEU A 46 -0.31 5.69 -2.14
CA LEU A 46 -0.77 7.07 -2.21
C LEU A 46 -1.81 7.28 -1.10
N ILE A 47 -1.63 8.33 -0.30
CA ILE A 47 -2.55 8.74 0.76
C ILE A 47 -3.33 9.95 0.26
N THR A 48 -4.65 9.90 0.42
CA THR A 48 -5.55 11.02 0.17
C THR A 48 -6.21 11.40 1.48
N ARG A 49 -6.16 12.68 1.88
CA ARG A 49 -6.89 13.15 3.07
C ARG A 49 -8.35 13.34 2.70
N ARG A 50 -9.27 13.12 3.65
CA ARG A 50 -10.72 13.23 3.42
C ARG A 50 -11.12 14.55 2.74
N ASP A 51 -10.47 15.64 3.13
CA ASP A 51 -10.82 16.99 2.68
C ASP A 51 -9.91 17.50 1.56
N SER A 52 -9.12 16.64 0.91
CA SER A 52 -8.22 17.05 -0.16
C SER A 52 -8.09 16.00 -1.25
N ALA A 53 -8.26 16.41 -2.51
CA ALA A 53 -7.99 15.56 -3.66
C ALA A 53 -6.49 15.31 -3.91
N ARG A 54 -5.60 15.98 -3.16
CA ARG A 54 -4.15 15.79 -3.31
C ARG A 54 -3.74 14.40 -2.83
N LYS A 55 -3.00 13.71 -3.70
CA LYS A 55 -2.39 12.40 -3.41
C LYS A 55 -0.97 12.61 -2.92
N HIS A 56 -0.67 12.09 -1.74
CA HIS A 56 0.65 12.14 -1.13
C HIS A 56 1.35 10.79 -1.27
N PRO A 57 2.56 10.72 -1.85
CA PRO A 57 3.33 9.48 -1.88
C PRO A 57 3.71 9.08 -0.46
N ALA A 58 3.56 7.79 -0.17
CA ALA A 58 3.92 7.22 1.13
C ALA A 58 4.76 5.95 0.94
N ARG A 59 5.47 5.57 2.00
CA ARG A 59 6.26 4.34 2.07
C ARG A 59 5.91 3.57 3.34
N VAL A 60 6.04 2.25 3.29
CA VAL A 60 5.94 1.41 4.48
C VAL A 60 7.17 1.67 5.35
N VAL A 61 6.95 1.93 6.63
CA VAL A 61 8.04 2.07 7.61
C VAL A 61 8.27 0.72 8.32
N HIS A 62 7.18 0.08 8.77
CA HIS A 62 7.18 -1.26 9.35
C HIS A 62 5.93 -2.03 8.90
N ILE A 63 6.01 -3.36 8.83
CA ILE A 63 4.89 -4.24 8.52
C ILE A 63 5.04 -5.53 9.33
N ALA A 64 3.91 -6.07 9.79
CA ALA A 64 3.83 -7.37 10.45
C ALA A 64 2.68 -8.17 9.84
N HIS A 65 2.93 -9.44 9.54
CA HIS A 65 2.00 -10.38 8.92
C HIS A 65 1.72 -11.55 9.85
#